data_AF-A0A9E5QWC8-F1
#
_entry.id   AF-A0A9E5QWC8-F1
#
_cell.length_a   1.000
_cell.length_b   1.000
_cell.length_c   1.000
_cell.angle_alpha   90.00
_cell.angle_beta   90.00
_cell.angle_gamma   90.00
#
_symmetry.space_group_name_H-M   'P 1'
#
loop_
_entity.id
_entity.type
_entity.pdbx_description
1 polymer ?
#
loop_
_entity_poly.entity_id
_entity_poly.type
_entity_poly.pdbx_seq_one_letter_code
_entity_poly.pdbx_strand_id
1 'polypeptide(L)'
;MKKWVSFTWLLESSQRILWQYPMVLLSAGLATFLGMTLIDYQLEPPPWHINLMLLAFQGIPLFLGIHLLNLRYPEASGQNRLCWLGAVGLLAFQFWLFADPPNVRDFFRYGLLQVSFHLLVAFAPYWTGRQENGFWQYNQRLFLRILAAALYSSVLYLGIAASLLSISVLFDMEIEPTIYARLWVLMVGLFNTWFFLGGVPRDFAELEADDFYPRPLKLFTQFVLLPLVSLYGLILFGYALKILITWNLPQGLVSYLVLAFSVTGIFSLLLIHPLREKEGHQWIKIFAQFFFLALLPLLALLFVAIGRRILDYGLTEPRYIVLVLAFWLLGLSLYFVLRSQAEIRFIPISLAVLMLLSAYGPWSASSVSEYSQLRRLDAIYKKYQLWQNDQYVLKTARKKALLAGESEDIRSIVSFLDERG
;
A
#
# COMPACT_ATOMS: atom_id res chain seq x y z
N MET A 1 -25.28 10.80 33.58
CA MET A 1 -25.04 9.41 34.01
C MET A 1 -24.39 8.64 32.87
N LYS A 2 -23.14 8.18 33.02
CA LYS A 2 -22.48 7.32 32.03
C LYS A 2 -23.22 5.98 32.00
N LYS A 3 -23.97 5.69 30.92
CA LYS A 3 -24.51 4.34 30.70
C LYS A 3 -23.32 3.39 30.56
N TRP A 4 -23.21 2.44 31.48
CA TRP A 4 -22.28 1.32 31.32
C TRP A 4 -22.60 0.61 30.01
N VAL A 5 -21.57 0.19 29.30
CA VAL A 5 -21.72 -0.62 28.09
C VAL A 5 -22.31 -1.96 28.52
N SER A 6 -23.60 -2.18 28.23
CA SER A 6 -24.26 -3.45 28.53
C SER A 6 -23.89 -4.50 27.49
N PHE A 7 -23.94 -5.77 27.87
CA PHE A 7 -23.79 -6.88 26.92
C PHE A 7 -24.82 -6.81 25.78
N THR A 8 -26.05 -6.37 26.09
CA THR A 8 -27.09 -6.14 25.07
C THR A 8 -26.68 -5.07 24.07
N TRP A 9 -26.10 -3.95 24.51
CA TRP A 9 -25.61 -2.91 23.61
C TRP A 9 -24.49 -3.39 22.71
N LEU A 10 -23.58 -4.24 23.23
CA LEU A 10 -22.51 -4.84 22.43
C LEU A 10 -23.06 -5.77 21.35
N LEU A 11 -24.06 -6.57 21.69
CA LEU A 11 -24.71 -7.49 20.76
C LEU A 11 -25.47 -6.73 19.67
N GLU A 12 -26.28 -5.74 20.05
CA GLU A 12 -27.01 -4.86 19.12
C GLU A 12 -26.07 -4.07 18.21
N SER A 13 -24.97 -3.55 18.75
CA SER A 13 -23.95 -2.83 17.97
C SER A 13 -23.25 -3.74 16.98
N SER A 14 -22.87 -4.95 17.42
CA SER A 14 -22.26 -5.95 16.54
C SER A 14 -23.20 -6.39 15.42
N GLN A 15 -24.47 -6.64 15.73
CA GLN A 15 -25.49 -7.00 14.75
C GLN A 15 -25.72 -5.87 13.74
N ARG A 16 -25.72 -4.61 14.19
CA ARG A 16 -25.83 -3.44 13.30
C ARG A 16 -24.66 -3.36 12.32
N ILE A 17 -23.43 -3.59 12.80
CA ILE A 17 -22.23 -3.60 11.95
C ILE A 17 -22.33 -4.73 10.91
N LEU A 18 -22.79 -5.92 11.31
CA LEU A 18 -23.00 -7.06 10.42
C LEU A 18 -23.92 -6.72 9.25
N TRP A 19 -25.09 -6.17 9.55
CA TRP A 19 -26.07 -5.81 8.52
C TRP A 19 -25.65 -4.64 7.65
N GLN A 20 -24.80 -3.76 8.18
CA GLN A 20 -24.32 -2.61 7.43
C GLN A 20 -23.17 -2.94 6.49
N TYR A 21 -22.25 -3.82 6.90
CA TYR A 21 -21.04 -4.16 6.14
C TYR A 21 -20.95 -5.66 5.83
N PRO A 22 -22.00 -6.32 5.31
CA PRO A 22 -22.03 -7.78 5.18
C PRO A 22 -20.92 -8.30 4.27
N MET A 23 -20.67 -7.64 3.12
CA MET A 23 -19.63 -8.05 2.18
C MET A 23 -18.21 -7.84 2.74
N VAL A 24 -17.99 -6.77 3.51
CA VAL A 24 -16.68 -6.52 4.14
C VAL A 24 -16.37 -7.59 5.19
N LEU A 25 -17.36 -7.94 6.01
CA LEU A 25 -17.22 -8.98 7.03
C LEU A 25 -17.15 -10.38 6.45
N LEU A 26 -17.85 -10.66 5.34
CA LEU A 26 -17.70 -11.91 4.60
C LEU A 26 -16.29 -12.06 4.04
N SER A 27 -15.75 -11.01 3.41
CA SER A 27 -14.34 -10.96 2.97
C SER A 27 -13.36 -11.16 4.12
N ALA A 28 -13.55 -10.45 5.23
CA ALA A 28 -12.69 -10.58 6.40
C ALA A 28 -12.77 -11.98 7.05
N GLY A 29 -13.98 -12.54 7.15
CA GLY A 29 -14.22 -13.89 7.68
C GLY A 29 -13.57 -14.96 6.80
N LEU A 30 -13.73 -14.86 5.48
CA LEU A 30 -13.11 -15.78 4.52
C LEU A 30 -11.58 -15.68 4.55
N ALA A 31 -11.02 -14.46 4.54
CA ALA A 31 -9.58 -14.25 4.65
C ALA A 31 -9.01 -14.79 5.97
N THR A 32 -9.74 -14.60 7.07
CA THR A 32 -9.37 -15.12 8.40
C THR A 32 -9.39 -16.65 8.42
N PHE A 33 -10.45 -17.26 7.90
CA PHE A 33 -10.58 -18.72 7.82
C PHE A 33 -9.48 -19.35 6.96
N LEU A 34 -9.19 -18.76 5.79
CA LEU A 34 -8.10 -19.21 4.93
C LEU A 34 -6.73 -19.01 5.60
N GLY A 35 -6.51 -17.86 6.25
CA GLY A 35 -5.28 -17.62 7.01
C GLY A 35 -5.07 -18.62 8.17
N MET A 36 -6.15 -19.08 8.82
CA MET A 36 -6.07 -20.12 9.85
C MET A 36 -5.74 -21.48 9.24
N THR A 37 -6.42 -21.87 8.17
CA THR A 37 -6.20 -23.17 7.52
C THR A 37 -4.84 -23.23 6.81
N LEU A 38 -4.27 -22.10 6.42
CA LEU A 38 -2.88 -22.00 5.94
C LEU A 38 -1.86 -22.45 7.01
N ILE A 39 -2.12 -22.13 8.28
CA ILE A 39 -1.30 -22.60 9.41
C ILE A 39 -1.37 -24.13 9.51
N ASP A 40 -2.55 -24.70 9.27
CA ASP A 40 -2.80 -26.14 9.37
C ASP A 40 -2.12 -26.91 8.24
N TYR A 41 -2.01 -26.28 7.07
CA TYR A 41 -1.22 -26.80 5.95
C TYR A 41 0.29 -26.67 6.12
N GLN A 42 0.79 -26.20 7.26
CA GLN A 42 2.23 -25.96 7.48
C GLN A 42 2.87 -25.08 6.38
N LEU A 43 2.09 -24.14 5.83
CA LEU A 43 2.48 -23.28 4.70
C LEU A 43 2.67 -23.99 3.35
N GLU A 44 2.18 -25.22 3.20
CA GLU A 44 2.10 -25.96 1.94
C GLU A 44 0.63 -26.20 1.51
N PRO A 45 -0.15 -25.14 1.25
CA PRO A 45 -1.57 -25.28 0.97
C PRO A 45 -1.83 -25.75 -0.48
N PRO A 46 -3.06 -26.17 -0.81
CA PRO A 46 -3.48 -26.36 -2.19
C PRO A 46 -3.21 -25.11 -3.05
N PRO A 47 -2.91 -25.25 -4.36
CA PRO A 47 -2.50 -24.12 -5.21
C PRO A 47 -3.43 -22.90 -5.20
N TRP A 48 -4.75 -23.13 -5.22
CA TRP A 48 -5.79 -22.09 -5.22
C TRP A 48 -5.94 -21.32 -3.90
N HIS A 49 -5.40 -21.87 -2.81
CA HIS A 49 -5.69 -21.41 -1.46
C HIS A 49 -5.15 -20.00 -1.20
N ILE A 50 -3.92 -19.74 -1.61
CA ILE A 50 -3.27 -18.44 -1.44
C ILE A 50 -4.01 -17.39 -2.27
N ASN A 51 -4.38 -17.71 -3.52
CA ASN A 51 -5.17 -16.81 -4.37
C ASN A 51 -6.48 -16.41 -3.70
N LEU A 52 -7.25 -17.38 -3.21
CA LEU A 52 -8.52 -17.09 -2.56
C LEU A 52 -8.33 -16.25 -1.28
N MET A 53 -7.27 -16.51 -0.50
CA MET A 53 -6.95 -15.76 0.71
C MET A 53 -6.62 -14.29 0.38
N LEU A 54 -5.75 -14.06 -0.60
CA LEU A 54 -5.36 -12.72 -1.06
C LEU A 54 -6.58 -11.95 -1.56
N LEU A 55 -7.41 -12.56 -2.40
CA LEU A 55 -8.62 -11.90 -2.94
C LEU A 55 -9.67 -11.61 -1.87
N ALA A 56 -9.84 -12.52 -0.90
CA ALA A 56 -10.72 -12.28 0.24
C ALA A 56 -10.23 -11.07 1.06
N PHE A 57 -8.93 -10.97 1.32
CA PHE A 57 -8.33 -9.82 2.02
C PHE A 57 -8.45 -8.52 1.21
N GLN A 58 -8.27 -8.58 -0.11
CA GLN A 58 -8.45 -7.44 -1.02
C GLN A 58 -9.90 -6.98 -1.14
N GLY A 59 -10.85 -7.89 -0.96
CA GLY A 59 -12.27 -7.56 -0.88
C GLY A 59 -12.61 -6.62 0.28
N ILE A 60 -11.85 -6.65 1.39
CA ILE A 60 -12.12 -5.81 2.57
C ILE A 60 -12.13 -4.32 2.20
N PRO A 61 -11.03 -3.71 1.70
CA PRO A 61 -11.03 -2.29 1.34
C PRO A 61 -11.88 -1.99 0.10
N LEU A 62 -11.98 -2.92 -0.86
CA LEU A 62 -12.79 -2.73 -2.07
C LEU A 62 -14.28 -2.56 -1.75
N PHE A 63 -14.85 -3.51 -1.00
CA PHE A 63 -16.26 -3.48 -0.60
C PHE A 63 -16.54 -2.34 0.37
N LEU A 64 -15.59 -2.01 1.25
CA LEU A 64 -15.73 -0.85 2.13
C LEU A 64 -15.78 0.46 1.32
N GLY A 65 -14.86 0.66 0.37
CA GLY A 65 -14.84 1.85 -0.49
C GLY A 65 -16.14 2.02 -1.28
N ILE A 66 -16.68 0.94 -1.85
CA ILE A 66 -17.96 0.95 -2.56
C ILE A 66 -19.13 1.25 -1.62
N HIS A 67 -19.16 0.62 -0.43
CA HIS A 67 -20.19 0.89 0.57
C HIS A 67 -20.21 2.38 0.94
N LEU A 68 -19.04 2.98 1.16
CA LEU A 68 -18.90 4.37 1.57
C LEU A 68 -19.26 5.36 0.45
N LEU A 69 -18.92 5.04 -0.80
CA LEU A 69 -19.37 5.80 -1.96
C LEU A 69 -20.91 5.81 -2.03
N ASN A 70 -21.53 4.63 -1.91
CA ASN A 70 -22.99 4.49 -1.97
C ASN A 70 -23.68 5.16 -0.77
N LEU A 71 -23.05 5.15 0.41
CA LEU A 71 -23.56 5.82 1.60
C LEU A 71 -23.60 7.34 1.42
N ARG A 72 -22.60 7.91 0.75
CA ARG A 72 -22.54 9.35 0.47
C ARG A 72 -23.47 9.76 -0.68
N TYR A 73 -23.57 8.95 -1.73
CA TYR A 73 -24.31 9.27 -2.95
C TYR A 73 -25.45 8.27 -3.21
N PRO A 74 -26.52 8.26 -2.38
CA PRO A 74 -27.56 7.24 -2.44
C PRO A 74 -28.45 7.32 -3.69
N GLU A 75 -28.55 8.48 -4.33
CA GLU A 75 -29.40 8.71 -5.51
C GLU A 75 -28.94 7.92 -6.76
N ALA A 76 -27.69 7.42 -6.76
CA ALA A 76 -27.13 6.60 -7.85
C ALA A 76 -27.53 5.10 -7.78
N SER A 77 -28.72 4.77 -7.27
CA SER A 77 -29.13 3.40 -6.89
C SER A 77 -28.93 2.29 -7.94
N GLY A 78 -29.12 2.59 -9.24
CA GLY A 78 -28.84 1.64 -10.33
C GLY A 78 -27.34 1.40 -10.55
N GLN A 79 -26.52 2.43 -10.38
CA GLN A 79 -25.06 2.34 -10.45
C GLN A 79 -24.52 1.57 -9.24
N ASN A 80 -25.18 1.65 -8.08
CA ASN A 80 -24.77 0.93 -6.87
C ASN A 80 -24.73 -0.59 -7.08
N ARG A 81 -25.77 -1.18 -7.71
CA ARG A 81 -25.78 -2.63 -8.02
C ARG A 81 -24.68 -3.02 -9.00
N LEU A 82 -24.42 -2.19 -10.01
CA LEU A 82 -23.35 -2.40 -10.98
C LEU A 82 -21.97 -2.33 -10.32
N CYS A 83 -21.74 -1.42 -9.36
CA CYS A 83 -20.48 -1.34 -8.61
C CYS A 83 -20.24 -2.62 -7.79
N TRP A 84 -21.26 -3.15 -7.12
CA TRP A 84 -21.14 -4.41 -6.37
C TRP A 84 -20.85 -5.60 -7.29
N LEU A 85 -21.62 -5.75 -8.38
CA LEU A 85 -21.39 -6.80 -9.38
C LEU A 85 -20.02 -6.67 -10.04
N GLY A 86 -19.60 -5.45 -10.35
CA GLY A 86 -18.28 -5.14 -10.90
C GLY A 86 -17.16 -5.51 -9.94
N ALA A 87 -17.30 -5.26 -8.64
CA ALA A 87 -16.32 -5.65 -7.63
C ALA A 87 -16.18 -7.17 -7.50
N VAL A 88 -17.31 -7.89 -7.45
CA VAL A 88 -17.30 -9.36 -7.42
C VAL A 88 -16.71 -9.91 -8.72
N GLY A 89 -17.13 -9.38 -9.87
CA GLY A 89 -16.59 -9.76 -11.18
C GLY A 89 -15.09 -9.47 -11.30
N LEU A 90 -14.61 -8.37 -10.73
CA LEU A 90 -13.18 -8.02 -10.71
C LEU A 90 -12.37 -8.99 -9.85
N LEU A 91 -12.87 -9.39 -8.68
CA LEU A 91 -12.19 -10.40 -7.84
C LEU A 91 -12.23 -11.79 -8.50
N ALA A 92 -13.36 -12.17 -9.11
CA ALA A 92 -13.47 -13.43 -9.84
C ALA A 92 -12.57 -13.48 -11.08
N PHE A 93 -12.47 -12.37 -11.81
CA PHE A 93 -11.55 -12.24 -12.95
C PHE A 93 -10.09 -12.34 -12.50
N GLN A 94 -9.73 -11.73 -11.36
CA GLN A 94 -8.39 -11.88 -10.79
C GLN A 94 -8.09 -13.33 -10.38
N PHE A 95 -9.05 -14.01 -9.75
CA PHE A 95 -8.91 -15.43 -9.40
C PHE A 95 -8.61 -16.30 -10.63
N TRP A 96 -9.32 -16.04 -11.73
CA TRP A 96 -9.10 -16.77 -12.98
C TRP A 96 -7.76 -16.42 -13.68
N LEU A 97 -7.26 -15.20 -13.47
CA LEU A 97 -6.06 -14.69 -14.15
C LEU A 97 -4.75 -15.06 -13.42
N PHE A 98 -4.78 -15.16 -12.09
CA PHE A 98 -3.59 -15.47 -11.30
C PHE A 98 -3.18 -16.93 -11.49
N ALA A 99 -1.87 -17.18 -11.47
CA ALA A 99 -1.35 -18.54 -11.49
C ALA A 99 -1.75 -19.27 -10.20
N ASP A 100 -1.91 -20.60 -10.29
CA ASP A 100 -2.17 -21.47 -9.14
C ASP A 100 -0.95 -22.37 -8.91
N PRO A 101 -0.07 -22.12 -7.92
CA PRO A 101 -0.09 -21.00 -6.96
C PRO A 101 0.39 -19.66 -7.56
N PRO A 102 0.10 -18.52 -6.90
CA PRO A 102 0.45 -17.21 -7.40
C PRO A 102 1.95 -17.04 -7.57
N ASN A 103 2.35 -16.53 -8.73
CA ASN A 103 3.74 -16.27 -9.05
C ASN A 103 4.14 -14.83 -8.67
N VAL A 104 5.39 -14.44 -8.93
CA VAL A 104 5.90 -13.11 -8.54
C VAL A 104 5.09 -11.97 -9.20
N ARG A 105 4.67 -12.15 -10.46
CA ARG A 105 3.84 -11.18 -11.19
C ARG A 105 2.49 -10.99 -10.47
N ASP A 106 1.87 -12.05 -10.00
CA ASP A 106 0.59 -11.98 -9.30
C ASP A 106 0.71 -11.27 -7.95
N PHE A 107 1.78 -11.51 -7.19
CA PHE A 107 2.04 -10.75 -5.96
C PHE A 107 2.21 -9.25 -6.20
N PHE A 108 2.89 -8.84 -7.28
CA PHE A 108 2.99 -7.42 -7.64
C PHE A 108 1.63 -6.82 -8.02
N ARG A 109 0.84 -7.53 -8.83
CA ARG A 109 -0.52 -7.10 -9.21
C ARG A 109 -1.42 -6.94 -7.98
N TYR A 110 -1.44 -7.96 -7.14
CA TYR A 110 -2.16 -7.95 -5.87
C TYR A 110 -1.73 -6.75 -5.02
N GLY A 111 -0.43 -6.55 -4.80
CA GLY A 111 0.07 -5.45 -3.97
C GLY A 111 -0.33 -4.06 -4.49
N LEU A 112 -0.21 -3.83 -5.81
CA LEU A 112 -0.61 -2.56 -6.45
C LEU A 112 -2.12 -2.30 -6.29
N LEU A 113 -2.94 -3.31 -6.54
CA LEU A 113 -4.39 -3.19 -6.39
C LEU A 113 -4.80 -3.04 -4.93
N GLN A 114 -4.11 -3.71 -4.00
CA GLN A 114 -4.35 -3.57 -2.57
C GLN A 114 -4.11 -2.12 -2.14
N VAL A 115 -3.02 -1.50 -2.57
CA VAL A 115 -2.77 -0.06 -2.30
C VAL A 115 -3.87 0.80 -2.93
N SER A 116 -4.25 0.55 -4.17
CA SER A 116 -5.33 1.30 -4.84
C SER A 116 -6.66 1.21 -4.09
N PHE A 117 -7.06 0.02 -3.63
CA PHE A 117 -8.33 -0.18 -2.94
C PHE A 117 -8.31 0.39 -1.52
N HIS A 118 -7.17 0.34 -0.82
CA HIS A 118 -7.05 1.04 0.47
C HIS A 118 -7.18 2.56 0.29
N LEU A 119 -6.56 3.13 -0.73
CA LEU A 119 -6.70 4.56 -1.02
C LEU A 119 -8.12 4.91 -1.45
N LEU A 120 -8.84 4.01 -2.14
CA LEU A 120 -10.26 4.19 -2.45
C LEU A 120 -11.09 4.46 -1.19
N VAL A 121 -10.85 3.75 -0.08
CA VAL A 121 -11.53 4.03 1.20
C VAL A 121 -11.31 5.47 1.66
N ALA A 122 -10.11 6.02 1.47
CA ALA A 122 -9.75 7.37 1.90
C ALA A 122 -10.49 8.49 1.15
N PHE A 123 -10.78 8.30 -0.15
CA PHE A 123 -11.38 9.36 -0.99
C PHE A 123 -12.78 9.07 -1.51
N ALA A 124 -13.29 7.84 -1.42
CA ALA A 124 -14.58 7.47 -2.02
C ALA A 124 -15.74 8.42 -1.61
N PRO A 125 -15.92 8.79 -0.33
CA PRO A 125 -16.97 9.75 0.07
C PRO A 125 -16.76 11.19 -0.38
N TYR A 126 -15.58 11.53 -0.89
CA TYR A 126 -15.20 12.89 -1.30
C TYR A 126 -14.72 12.94 -2.76
N TRP A 127 -15.22 11.99 -3.56
CA TRP A 127 -14.91 11.90 -4.99
C TRP A 127 -15.40 13.15 -5.75
N THR A 128 -16.56 13.69 -5.37
CA THR A 128 -17.14 14.91 -5.97
C THR A 128 -17.20 16.07 -4.95
N GLY A 129 -17.31 17.31 -5.44
CA GLY A 129 -17.36 18.52 -4.61
C GLY A 129 -15.99 19.06 -4.20
N ARG A 130 -15.91 20.13 -3.41
CA ARG A 130 -14.66 20.68 -2.82
C ARG A 130 -14.83 20.86 -1.32
N GLN A 131 -14.85 19.74 -0.59
CA GLN A 131 -15.09 19.68 0.86
C GLN A 131 -13.81 19.27 1.58
N GLU A 132 -12.79 20.11 1.51
CA GLU A 132 -11.44 19.77 2.00
C GLU A 132 -11.40 19.54 3.52
N ASN A 133 -12.17 20.31 4.29
CA ASN A 133 -12.30 20.11 5.74
C ASN A 133 -12.93 18.74 6.06
N GLY A 134 -14.07 18.42 5.45
CA GLY A 134 -14.73 17.13 5.64
C GLY A 134 -13.84 15.96 5.23
N PHE A 135 -13.12 16.07 4.10
CA PHE A 135 -12.16 15.07 3.66
C PHE A 135 -11.05 14.83 4.68
N TRP A 136 -10.51 15.90 5.27
CA TRP A 136 -9.51 15.79 6.31
C TRP A 136 -10.07 15.17 7.59
N GLN A 137 -11.21 15.66 8.10
CA GLN A 137 -11.84 15.13 9.32
C GLN A 137 -12.17 13.65 9.19
N TYR A 138 -12.69 13.26 8.03
CA TYR A 138 -12.96 11.86 7.70
C TYR A 138 -11.70 11.00 7.79
N ASN A 139 -10.63 11.37 7.10
CA ASN A 139 -9.39 10.60 7.06
C ASN A 139 -8.68 10.59 8.42
N GLN A 140 -8.75 11.69 9.18
CA GLN A 140 -8.23 11.78 10.54
C GLN A 140 -8.97 10.82 11.48
N ARG A 141 -10.31 10.77 11.41
CA ARG A 141 -11.11 9.82 12.21
C ARG A 141 -10.82 8.37 11.81
N LEU A 142 -10.69 8.06 10.51
CA LEU A 142 -10.29 6.73 10.05
C LEU A 142 -8.89 6.33 10.54
N PHE A 143 -7.92 7.26 10.45
CA PHE A 143 -6.55 7.03 10.88
C PHE A 143 -6.49 6.74 12.39
N LEU A 144 -7.16 7.53 13.24
CA LEU A 144 -7.24 7.20 14.66
C LEU A 144 -8.00 5.89 14.91
N ARG A 145 -9.00 5.58 14.09
CA ARG A 145 -9.78 4.33 14.24
C ARG A 145 -8.94 3.10 13.94
N ILE A 146 -8.09 3.11 12.92
CA ILE A 146 -7.22 1.97 12.62
C ILE A 146 -6.12 1.79 13.68
N LEU A 147 -5.57 2.89 14.21
CA LEU A 147 -4.64 2.83 15.36
C LEU A 147 -5.30 2.25 16.60
N ALA A 148 -6.54 2.69 16.91
CA ALA A 148 -7.30 2.13 18.01
C ALA A 148 -7.59 0.64 17.77
N ALA A 149 -8.06 0.26 16.57
CA ALA A 149 -8.33 -1.13 16.22
C ALA A 149 -7.09 -2.02 16.40
N ALA A 150 -5.93 -1.57 15.92
CA ALA A 150 -4.65 -2.24 16.12
C ALA A 150 -4.35 -2.43 17.61
N LEU A 151 -4.38 -1.36 18.40
CA LEU A 151 -4.14 -1.41 19.85
C LEU A 151 -5.08 -2.39 20.56
N TYR A 152 -6.39 -2.28 20.34
CA TYR A 152 -7.37 -3.17 20.98
C TYR A 152 -7.18 -4.62 20.56
N SER A 153 -6.91 -4.89 19.27
CA SER A 153 -6.66 -6.26 18.79
C SER A 153 -5.37 -6.86 19.38
N SER A 154 -4.30 -6.08 19.50
CA SER A 154 -3.05 -6.53 20.12
C SER A 154 -3.20 -6.77 21.63
N VAL A 155 -3.87 -5.87 22.35
CA VAL A 155 -4.11 -6.06 23.80
C VAL A 155 -4.98 -7.28 24.05
N LEU A 156 -6.03 -7.49 23.24
CA LEU A 156 -6.90 -8.66 23.36
C LEU A 156 -6.13 -9.96 23.06
N TYR A 157 -5.33 -9.96 21.98
CA TYR A 157 -4.44 -11.07 21.66
C TYR A 157 -3.49 -11.39 22.81
N LEU A 158 -2.75 -10.40 23.31
CA LEU A 158 -1.78 -10.58 24.38
C LEU A 158 -2.43 -11.06 25.68
N GLY A 159 -3.62 -10.52 26.02
CA GLY A 159 -4.37 -10.95 27.20
C GLY A 159 -4.80 -12.43 27.12
N ILE A 160 -5.34 -12.86 25.98
CA ILE A 160 -5.74 -14.25 25.78
C ILE A 160 -4.52 -15.17 25.69
N ALA A 161 -3.48 -14.77 24.95
CA ALA A 161 -2.24 -15.53 24.84
C ALA A 161 -1.55 -15.72 26.19
N ALA A 162 -1.48 -14.67 27.03
CA ALA A 162 -0.95 -14.77 28.39
C ALA A 162 -1.82 -15.69 29.28
N SER A 163 -3.14 -15.67 29.08
CA SER A 163 -4.06 -16.57 29.79
C SER A 163 -3.83 -18.03 29.38
N LEU A 164 -3.67 -18.31 28.08
CA LEU A 164 -3.32 -19.65 27.59
C LEU A 164 -1.97 -20.11 28.14
N LEU A 165 -0.95 -19.26 28.11
CA LEU A 165 0.36 -19.56 28.70
C LEU A 165 0.24 -19.87 30.20
N SER A 166 -0.56 -19.09 30.93
CA SER A 166 -0.80 -19.33 32.36
C SER A 166 -1.48 -20.69 32.58
N ILE A 167 -2.45 -21.06 31.73
CA ILE A 167 -3.09 -22.37 31.79
C ILE A 167 -2.06 -23.48 31.54
N SER A 168 -1.23 -23.31 30.51
CA SER A 168 -0.20 -24.28 30.15
C SER A 168 0.76 -24.53 31.31
N VAL A 169 1.22 -23.47 31.98
CA VAL A 169 2.16 -23.56 33.11
C VAL A 169 1.49 -24.03 34.39
N LEU A 170 0.31 -23.51 34.74
CA LEU A 170 -0.34 -23.79 36.03
C LEU A 170 -0.99 -25.17 36.09
N PHE A 171 -1.44 -25.69 34.95
CA PHE A 171 -2.12 -26.98 34.87
C PHE A 171 -1.30 -28.05 34.14
N ASP A 172 -0.02 -27.78 33.85
CA ASP A 172 0.89 -28.68 33.11
C ASP A 172 0.26 -29.17 31.79
N MET A 173 -0.42 -28.27 31.08
CA MET A 173 -1.11 -28.54 29.83
C MET A 173 -0.26 -28.10 28.63
N GLU A 174 0.04 -29.00 27.71
CA GLU A 174 0.70 -28.63 26.46
C GLU A 174 -0.30 -27.93 25.52
N ILE A 175 -0.06 -26.64 25.24
CA ILE A 175 -0.85 -25.86 24.27
C ILE A 175 -0.03 -25.69 23.01
N GLU A 176 -0.55 -26.19 21.88
CA GLU A 176 0.12 -26.11 20.59
C GLU A 176 0.41 -24.65 20.16
N PRO A 177 1.62 -24.34 19.65
CA PRO A 177 1.94 -23.01 19.11
C PRO A 177 0.99 -22.54 17.99
N THR A 178 0.41 -23.47 17.24
CA THR A 178 -0.59 -23.22 16.19
C THR A 178 -1.82 -22.49 16.74
N ILE A 179 -2.21 -22.74 18.00
CA ILE A 179 -3.33 -22.05 18.65
C ILE A 179 -3.03 -20.56 18.80
N TYR A 180 -1.81 -20.19 19.20
CA TYR A 180 -1.39 -18.79 19.30
C TYR A 180 -1.37 -18.10 17.93
N ALA A 181 -0.93 -18.81 16.89
CA ALA A 181 -0.93 -18.27 15.53
C ALA A 181 -2.36 -18.09 14.99
N ARG A 182 -3.25 -19.07 15.17
CA ARG A 182 -4.67 -18.97 14.78
C ARG A 182 -5.37 -17.84 15.55
N LEU A 183 -5.09 -17.71 16.84
CA LEU A 183 -5.62 -16.61 17.66
C LEU A 183 -5.16 -15.25 17.11
N TRP A 184 -3.90 -15.11 16.72
CA TRP A 184 -3.40 -13.89 16.09
C TRP A 184 -4.16 -13.57 14.79
N VAL A 185 -4.33 -14.57 13.91
CA VAL A 185 -5.09 -14.41 12.67
C VAL A 185 -6.55 -14.02 12.95
N LEU A 186 -7.20 -14.61 13.95
CA LEU A 186 -8.55 -14.23 14.37
C LEU A 186 -8.64 -12.77 14.81
N MET A 187 -7.68 -12.34 15.63
CA MET A 187 -7.65 -10.99 16.19
C MET A 187 -7.39 -9.93 15.12
N VAL A 188 -6.44 -10.17 14.23
CA VAL A 188 -6.07 -9.23 13.15
C VAL A 188 -7.06 -9.26 12.00
N GLY A 189 -7.59 -10.42 11.62
CA GLY A 189 -8.49 -10.55 10.49
C GLY A 189 -9.91 -10.13 10.83
N LEU A 190 -10.53 -10.79 11.82
CA LEU A 190 -11.96 -10.63 12.09
C LEU A 190 -12.23 -9.57 13.15
N PHE A 191 -11.61 -9.67 14.33
CA PHE A 191 -11.88 -8.73 15.42
C PHE A 191 -11.47 -7.30 15.07
N ASN A 192 -10.26 -7.10 14.52
CA ASN A 192 -9.78 -5.78 14.10
C ASN A 192 -10.72 -5.15 13.07
N THR A 193 -11.10 -5.89 12.02
CA THR A 193 -12.03 -5.40 10.98
C THR A 193 -13.38 -5.03 11.58
N TRP A 194 -13.96 -5.88 12.42
CA TRP A 194 -15.24 -5.61 13.07
C TRP A 194 -15.19 -4.37 13.95
N PHE A 195 -14.13 -4.24 14.76
CA PHE A 195 -13.90 -3.08 15.59
C PHE A 195 -13.73 -1.83 14.72
N PHE A 196 -12.89 -1.86 13.69
CA PHE A 196 -12.65 -0.74 12.79
C PHE A 196 -13.97 -0.21 12.19
N LEU A 197 -14.78 -1.09 11.59
CA LEU A 197 -16.06 -0.77 10.96
C LEU A 197 -17.08 -0.12 11.90
N GLY A 198 -17.05 -0.48 13.18
CA GLY A 198 -17.90 0.13 14.20
C GLY A 198 -17.66 1.63 14.43
N GLY A 199 -16.50 2.16 14.03
CA GLY A 199 -16.17 3.58 14.17
C GLY A 199 -15.92 4.32 12.86
N VAL A 200 -16.27 3.73 11.73
CA VAL A 200 -16.22 4.44 10.43
C VAL A 200 -17.28 5.56 10.43
N PRO A 201 -16.90 6.82 10.15
CA PRO A 201 -17.83 7.95 10.12
C PRO A 201 -18.92 7.79 9.07
N ARG A 202 -20.12 8.33 9.35
CA ARG A 202 -21.31 8.17 8.50
C ARG A 202 -22.04 9.48 8.22
N ASP A 203 -22.03 10.39 9.18
CA ASP A 203 -22.59 11.72 9.00
C ASP A 203 -21.52 12.62 8.37
N PHE A 204 -21.56 12.73 7.04
CA PHE A 204 -20.61 13.54 6.29
C PHE A 204 -20.88 15.05 6.45
N ALA A 205 -22.14 15.45 6.70
CA ALA A 205 -22.46 16.85 6.95
C ALA A 205 -21.88 17.32 8.29
N GLU A 206 -21.92 16.48 9.32
CA GLU A 206 -21.24 16.73 10.59
C GLU A 206 -19.73 16.90 10.39
N LEU A 207 -19.09 16.05 9.58
CA LEU A 207 -17.65 16.15 9.30
C LEU A 207 -17.27 17.44 8.59
N GLU A 208 -18.11 17.90 7.66
CA GLU A 208 -17.87 19.14 6.92
C GLU A 208 -17.97 20.37 7.81
N ALA A 209 -18.86 20.34 8.81
CA ALA A 209 -19.06 21.41 9.79
C ALA A 209 -18.11 21.33 11.00
N ASP A 210 -17.32 20.25 11.13
CA ASP A 210 -16.44 20.03 12.27
C ASP A 210 -15.08 20.74 12.08
N ASP A 211 -14.78 21.72 12.93
CA ASP A 211 -13.49 22.44 12.98
C ASP A 211 -12.55 21.92 14.09
N PHE A 212 -12.95 20.84 14.77
CA PHE A 212 -12.19 20.27 15.87
C PHE A 212 -10.86 19.69 15.38
N TYR A 213 -9.79 20.04 16.09
CA TYR A 213 -8.46 19.49 15.84
C TYR A 213 -7.93 18.89 17.15
N PRO A 214 -7.69 17.56 17.24
CA PRO A 214 -7.28 16.92 18.47
C PRO A 214 -5.96 17.48 19.03
N ARG A 215 -5.96 17.92 20.28
CA ARG A 215 -4.74 18.44 20.95
C ARG A 215 -3.57 17.45 20.95
N PRO A 216 -3.75 16.14 21.21
CA PRO A 216 -2.64 15.19 21.12
C PRO A 216 -2.04 15.11 19.72
N LEU A 217 -2.88 15.11 18.68
CA LEU A 217 -2.43 15.14 17.29
C LEU A 217 -1.67 16.43 16.98
N LYS A 218 -2.06 17.57 17.57
CA LYS A 218 -1.36 18.86 17.41
C LYS A 218 0.06 18.79 17.96
N LEU A 219 0.18 18.30 19.18
CA LEU A 219 1.47 18.21 19.86
C LEU A 219 2.39 17.23 19.12
N PHE A 220 1.86 16.07 18.73
CA PHE A 220 2.60 15.06 17.98
C PHE A 220 3.08 15.59 16.63
N THR A 221 2.20 16.19 15.84
CA THR A 221 2.56 16.70 14.50
C THR A 221 3.57 17.85 14.58
N GLN A 222 3.32 18.85 15.41
CA GLN A 222 4.14 20.07 15.46
C GLN A 222 5.49 19.88 16.14
N PHE A 223 5.55 19.11 17.23
CA PHE A 223 6.75 19.04 18.07
C PHE A 223 7.51 17.72 17.97
N VAL A 224 6.92 16.68 17.37
CA VAL A 224 7.60 15.40 17.17
C VAL A 224 7.82 15.15 15.68
N LEU A 225 6.74 15.08 14.91
CA LEU A 225 6.79 14.61 13.54
C LEU A 225 7.51 15.59 12.60
N LEU A 226 7.13 16.88 12.59
CA LEU A 226 7.75 17.87 11.71
C LEU A 226 9.24 18.12 12.02
N PRO A 227 9.68 18.21 13.29
CA PRO A 227 11.11 18.25 13.61
C PRO A 227 11.87 17.02 13.12
N LEU A 228 11.30 15.82 13.26
CA LEU A 228 11.91 14.59 12.75
C LEU A 228 12.03 14.58 11.22
N VAL A 229 10.98 15.02 10.49
CA VAL A 229 11.04 15.18 9.03
C VAL A 229 12.11 16.17 8.63
N SER A 230 12.21 17.29 9.35
CA SER A 230 13.23 18.32 9.08
C SER A 230 14.64 17.78 9.31
N LEU A 231 14.86 17.09 10.44
CA LEU A 231 16.14 16.43 10.74
C LEU A 231 16.49 15.39 9.69
N TYR A 232 15.53 14.56 9.29
CA TYR A 232 15.75 13.56 8.25
C TYR A 232 16.08 14.20 6.90
N GLY A 233 15.38 15.28 6.53
CA GLY A 233 15.69 16.10 5.38
C GLY A 233 17.13 16.62 5.42
N LEU A 234 17.57 17.20 6.55
CA LEU A 234 18.94 17.68 6.73
C LEU A 234 19.98 16.57 6.52
N ILE A 235 19.74 15.37 7.07
CA ILE A 235 20.61 14.20 6.88
C ILE A 235 20.67 13.81 5.41
N LEU A 236 19.52 13.78 4.72
CA LEU A 236 19.47 13.43 3.29
C LEU A 236 20.15 14.46 2.41
N PHE A 237 20.02 15.75 2.71
CA PHE A 237 20.75 16.79 1.99
C PHE A 237 22.26 16.71 2.25
N GLY A 238 22.69 16.41 3.49
CA GLY A 238 24.09 16.13 3.80
C GLY A 238 24.62 14.92 3.01
N TYR A 239 23.79 13.88 2.88
CA TYR A 239 24.13 12.71 2.08
C TYR A 239 24.18 13.00 0.57
N ALA A 240 23.22 13.78 0.04
CA ALA A 240 23.23 14.24 -1.34
C ALA A 240 24.49 15.06 -1.64
N LEU A 241 24.89 15.95 -0.72
CA LEU A 241 26.13 16.71 -0.83
C LEU A 241 27.37 15.80 -0.80
N LYS A 242 27.40 14.78 0.07
CA LYS A 242 28.46 13.77 0.08
C LYS A 242 28.57 13.07 -1.28
N ILE A 243 27.46 12.68 -1.89
CA ILE A 243 27.44 12.06 -3.23
C ILE A 243 28.00 13.02 -4.28
N LEU A 244 27.61 14.30 -4.24
CA LEU A 244 28.13 15.32 -5.18
C LEU A 244 29.64 15.57 -5.02
N ILE A 245 30.18 15.52 -3.80
CA ILE A 245 31.62 15.73 -3.56
C ILE A 245 32.42 14.48 -3.94
N THR A 246 31.95 13.30 -3.53
CA THR A 246 32.68 12.03 -3.74
C THR A 246 32.48 11.44 -5.14
N TRP A 247 31.49 11.93 -5.88
CA TRP A 247 31.02 11.37 -7.14
C TRP A 247 30.71 9.87 -7.08
N ASN A 248 30.42 9.36 -5.88
CA ASN A 248 30.17 7.95 -5.64
C ASN A 248 28.69 7.75 -5.27
N LEU A 249 27.93 7.21 -6.23
CA LEU A 249 26.53 6.89 -6.05
C LEU A 249 26.39 5.51 -5.37
N PRO A 250 25.87 5.45 -4.13
CA PRO A 250 25.72 4.21 -3.40
C PRO A 250 24.64 3.35 -4.03
N GLN A 251 24.89 2.04 -4.03
CA GLN A 251 24.02 1.08 -4.68
C GLN A 251 22.67 0.93 -3.95
N GLY A 252 21.60 1.46 -4.54
CA GLY A 252 20.20 1.13 -4.24
C GLY A 252 19.60 1.78 -3.00
N LEU A 253 20.40 2.17 -2.01
CA LEU A 253 19.90 2.77 -0.77
C LEU A 253 19.25 4.15 -0.99
N VAL A 254 19.82 4.94 -1.91
CA VAL A 254 19.38 6.32 -2.19
C VAL A 254 17.89 6.39 -2.53
N SER A 255 17.41 5.47 -3.38
CA SER A 255 16.01 5.47 -3.80
C SER A 255 15.04 5.25 -2.64
N TYR A 256 15.34 4.31 -1.75
CA TYR A 256 14.52 4.05 -0.57
C TYR A 256 14.51 5.23 0.39
N LEU A 257 15.66 5.89 0.60
CA LEU A 257 15.77 7.05 1.48
C LEU A 257 14.92 8.23 1.00
N VAL A 258 14.99 8.57 -0.29
CA VAL A 258 14.19 9.67 -0.86
C VAL A 258 12.70 9.34 -0.82
N LEU A 259 12.30 8.10 -1.14
CA LEU A 259 10.90 7.68 -1.05
C LEU A 259 10.38 7.72 0.39
N ALA A 260 11.16 7.24 1.36
CA ALA A 260 10.79 7.31 2.78
C ALA A 260 10.59 8.75 3.24
N PHE A 261 11.51 9.66 2.88
CA PHE A 261 11.38 11.09 3.19
C PHE A 261 10.11 11.69 2.57
N SER A 262 9.84 11.35 1.32
CA SER A 262 8.65 11.81 0.60
C SER A 262 7.37 11.35 1.28
N VAL A 263 7.26 10.06 1.60
CA VAL A 263 6.09 9.48 2.27
C VAL A 263 5.89 10.10 3.65
N THR A 264 6.91 10.12 4.50
CA THR A 264 6.80 10.68 5.86
C THR A 264 6.48 12.17 5.82
N GLY A 265 7.11 12.93 4.93
CA GLY A 265 6.87 14.36 4.81
C GLY A 265 5.47 14.70 4.29
N ILE A 266 5.02 14.04 3.21
CA ILE A 266 3.65 14.21 2.70
C ILE A 266 2.63 13.81 3.77
N PHE A 267 2.83 12.69 4.47
CA PHE A 267 1.96 12.25 5.55
C PHE A 267 1.90 13.29 6.69
N SER A 268 3.04 13.89 7.05
CA SER A 268 3.10 14.95 8.06
C SER A 268 2.31 16.20 7.65
N LEU A 269 2.41 16.58 6.37
CA LEU A 269 1.64 17.69 5.80
C LEU A 269 0.14 17.40 5.77
N LEU A 270 -0.25 16.17 5.45
CA LEU A 270 -1.65 15.73 5.51
C LEU A 270 -2.20 15.83 6.93
N LEU A 271 -1.46 15.37 7.94
CA LEU A 271 -1.93 15.41 9.32
C LEU A 271 -2.09 16.83 9.86
N ILE A 272 -1.23 17.77 9.47
CA ILE A 272 -1.27 19.15 10.00
C ILE A 272 -2.14 20.10 9.17
N HIS A 273 -2.69 19.64 8.03
CA HIS A 273 -3.34 20.48 7.02
C HIS A 273 -4.36 21.52 7.54
N PRO A 274 -5.31 21.20 8.44
CA PRO A 274 -6.33 22.16 8.89
C PRO A 274 -5.78 23.32 9.70
N LEU A 275 -4.57 23.18 10.26
CA LEU A 275 -3.92 24.26 10.98
C LEU A 275 -3.31 25.30 10.04
N ARG A 276 -3.17 25.01 8.74
CA ARG A 276 -2.52 25.89 7.75
C ARG A 276 -3.25 27.23 7.59
N GLU A 277 -4.57 27.22 7.66
CA GLU A 277 -5.42 28.41 7.45
C GLU A 277 -5.85 29.06 8.79
N LYS A 278 -5.44 28.52 9.94
CA LYS A 278 -5.73 29.13 11.26
C LYS A 278 -4.73 30.25 11.57
N GLU A 279 -5.22 31.34 12.18
CA GLU A 279 -4.37 32.46 12.61
C GLU A 279 -3.21 31.99 13.51
N GLY A 280 -2.04 32.61 13.36
CA GLY A 280 -0.81 32.27 14.10
C GLY A 280 -0.03 31.04 13.60
N HIS A 281 -0.50 30.35 12.56
CA HIS A 281 0.13 29.11 12.06
C HIS A 281 0.66 29.21 10.62
N GLN A 282 0.91 30.43 10.13
CA GLN A 282 1.40 30.70 8.76
C GLN A 282 2.72 29.99 8.43
N TRP A 283 3.54 29.66 9.44
CA TRP A 283 4.77 28.89 9.28
C TRP A 283 4.51 27.48 8.69
N ILE A 284 3.33 26.90 8.90
CA ILE A 284 2.95 25.59 8.34
C ILE A 284 2.85 25.67 6.81
N LYS A 285 2.32 26.78 6.29
CA LYS A 285 2.24 27.02 4.85
C LYS A 285 3.63 27.16 4.24
N ILE A 286 4.51 27.90 4.92
CA ILE A 286 5.92 28.06 4.52
C ILE A 286 6.63 26.71 4.55
N PHE A 287 6.44 25.92 5.62
CA PHE A 287 7.01 24.58 5.73
C PHE A 287 6.54 23.66 4.60
N ALA A 288 5.25 23.66 4.26
CA ALA A 288 4.71 22.86 3.17
C ALA A 288 5.34 23.25 1.82
N GLN A 289 5.42 24.54 1.52
CA GLN A 289 6.05 25.04 0.29
C GLN A 289 7.54 24.68 0.23
N PHE A 290 8.26 24.90 1.33
CA PHE A 290 9.67 24.57 1.43
C PHE A 290 9.91 23.06 1.30
N PHE A 291 9.05 22.22 1.90
CA PHE A 291 9.15 20.76 1.79
C PHE A 291 9.06 20.30 0.33
N PHE A 292 8.04 20.73 -0.43
CA PHE A 292 7.91 20.34 -1.84
C PHE A 292 9.01 20.93 -2.72
N LEU A 293 9.51 22.13 -2.40
CA LEU A 293 10.66 22.71 -3.09
C LEU A 293 11.95 21.92 -2.82
N ALA A 294 12.20 21.58 -1.55
CA ALA A 294 13.34 20.78 -1.12
C ALA A 294 13.26 19.33 -1.64
N LEU A 295 12.06 18.82 -1.93
CA LEU A 295 11.89 17.52 -2.54
C LEU A 295 12.41 17.50 -3.99
N LEU A 296 12.38 18.61 -4.75
CA LEU A 296 12.81 18.64 -6.15
C LEU A 296 14.29 18.24 -6.38
N PRO A 297 15.30 18.79 -5.64
CA PRO A 297 16.67 18.30 -5.73
C PRO A 297 16.83 16.82 -5.37
N LEU A 298 16.09 16.35 -4.37
CA LEU A 298 16.13 14.94 -3.96
C LEU A 298 15.50 14.03 -5.01
N LEU A 299 14.48 14.50 -5.74
CA LEU A 299 13.91 13.79 -6.87
C LEU A 299 14.88 13.72 -8.05
N ALA A 300 15.66 14.78 -8.30
CA ALA A 300 16.74 14.71 -9.30
C ALA A 300 17.76 13.61 -8.94
N LEU A 301 18.15 13.54 -7.66
CA LEU A 301 18.99 12.45 -7.16
C LEU A 301 18.32 11.07 -7.29
N LEU A 302 17.01 10.97 -7.03
CA LEU A 302 16.23 9.74 -7.20
C LEU A 302 16.24 9.26 -8.66
N PHE A 303 16.06 10.17 -9.62
CA PHE A 303 16.12 9.85 -11.05
C PHE A 303 17.50 9.34 -11.47
N VAL A 304 18.57 9.97 -10.99
CA VAL A 304 19.94 9.49 -11.24
C VAL A 304 20.15 8.10 -10.62
N ALA A 305 19.69 7.90 -9.38
CA ALA A 305 19.82 6.64 -8.67
C ALA A 305 19.11 5.48 -9.35
N ILE A 306 17.84 5.68 -9.74
CA ILE A 306 17.05 4.64 -10.40
C ILE A 306 17.49 4.45 -11.85
N GLY A 307 17.86 5.54 -12.55
CA GLY A 307 18.37 5.49 -13.91
C GLY A 307 19.62 4.62 -14.02
N ARG A 308 20.58 4.78 -13.10
CA ARG A 308 21.78 3.94 -13.06
C ARG A 308 21.43 2.45 -12.90
N ARG A 309 20.50 2.14 -11.99
CA ARG A 309 20.04 0.75 -11.77
C ARG A 309 19.35 0.14 -12.98
N ILE A 310 18.56 0.94 -13.70
CA ILE A 310 17.90 0.49 -14.94
C ILE A 310 18.93 0.25 -16.04
N LEU A 311 19.95 1.11 -16.15
CA LEU A 311 21.03 0.94 -17.14
C LEU A 311 21.88 -0.30 -16.86
N ASP A 312 22.21 -0.56 -15.59
CA ASP A 312 23.07 -1.69 -15.22
C ASP A 312 22.34 -3.04 -15.34
N TYR A 313 21.05 -3.08 -14.97
CA TYR A 313 20.34 -4.36 -14.74
C TYR A 313 18.99 -4.47 -15.46
N GLY A 314 18.63 -3.51 -16.31
CA GLY A 314 17.30 -3.44 -16.93
C GLY A 314 16.18 -3.05 -15.97
N LEU A 315 14.96 -3.00 -16.52
CA LEU A 315 13.76 -2.74 -15.73
C LEU A 315 13.23 -4.02 -15.09
N THR A 316 12.89 -3.94 -13.80
CA THR A 316 12.19 -4.97 -13.01
C THR A 316 11.01 -4.30 -12.31
N GLU A 317 10.05 -5.07 -11.77
CA GLU A 317 8.84 -4.49 -11.18
C GLU A 317 9.14 -3.50 -10.05
N PRO A 318 10.06 -3.76 -9.10
CA PRO A 318 10.43 -2.77 -8.10
C PRO A 318 10.99 -1.48 -8.72
N ARG A 319 11.83 -1.59 -9.76
CA ARG A 319 12.43 -0.42 -10.41
C ARG A 319 11.41 0.38 -11.21
N TYR A 320 10.48 -0.32 -11.85
CA TYR A 320 9.32 0.30 -12.50
C TYR A 320 8.48 1.09 -11.49
N ILE A 321 8.13 0.48 -10.35
CA ILE A 321 7.33 1.14 -9.31
C ILE A 321 8.05 2.37 -8.76
N VAL A 322 9.36 2.28 -8.47
CA VAL A 322 10.16 3.43 -8.03
C VAL A 322 10.17 4.55 -9.08
N LEU A 323 10.32 4.22 -10.36
CA LEU A 323 10.32 5.19 -11.45
C LEU A 323 8.96 5.90 -11.59
N VAL A 324 7.87 5.12 -11.54
CA VAL A 324 6.50 5.63 -11.57
C VAL A 324 6.21 6.55 -10.39
N LEU A 325 6.61 6.14 -9.18
CA LEU A 325 6.51 6.97 -7.97
C LEU A 325 7.36 8.23 -8.07
N ALA A 326 8.56 8.18 -8.67
CA ALA A 326 9.41 9.35 -8.87
C ALA A 326 8.74 10.39 -9.78
N PHE A 327 8.16 9.97 -10.90
CA PHE A 327 7.39 10.85 -11.78
C PHE A 327 6.13 11.39 -11.10
N TRP A 328 5.42 10.56 -10.33
CA TRP A 328 4.26 11.00 -9.56
C TRP A 328 4.63 12.04 -8.50
N LEU A 329 5.71 11.81 -7.74
CA LEU A 329 6.22 12.77 -6.75
C LEU A 329 6.68 14.07 -7.40
N LEU A 330 7.29 14.01 -8.59
CA LEU A 330 7.64 15.20 -9.36
C LEU A 330 6.39 16.00 -9.73
N GLY A 331 5.40 15.34 -10.33
CA GLY A 331 4.12 15.98 -10.68
C GLY A 331 3.40 16.55 -9.46
N LEU A 332 3.41 15.82 -8.34
CA LEU A 332 2.83 16.25 -7.08
C LEU A 332 3.55 17.47 -6.50
N SER A 333 4.89 17.45 -6.49
CA SER A 333 5.70 18.57 -6.00
C SER A 333 5.46 19.82 -6.84
N LEU A 334 5.43 19.69 -8.17
CA LEU A 334 5.09 20.79 -9.07
C LEU A 334 3.66 21.30 -8.83
N TYR A 335 2.69 20.41 -8.63
CA TYR A 335 1.30 20.80 -8.33
C TYR A 335 1.21 21.66 -7.06
N PHE A 336 1.84 21.24 -5.95
CA PHE A 336 1.81 21.97 -4.68
C PHE A 336 2.68 23.23 -4.67
N VAL A 337 3.77 23.28 -5.45
CA VAL A 337 4.61 24.48 -5.59
C VAL A 337 3.93 25.53 -6.48
N LEU A 338 3.33 25.12 -7.60
CA LEU A 338 2.76 26.04 -8.58
C LEU A 338 1.33 26.48 -8.25
N ARG A 339 0.55 25.67 -7.50
CA ARG A 339 -0.83 26.02 -7.14
C ARG A 339 -0.95 26.33 -5.65
N SER A 340 -1.31 27.58 -5.36
CA SER A 340 -1.58 28.06 -4.00
C SER A 340 -2.81 27.39 -3.34
N GLN A 341 -3.75 26.91 -4.14
CA GLN A 341 -4.99 26.24 -3.71
C GLN A 341 -4.99 24.74 -4.10
N ALA A 342 -3.83 24.09 -3.94
CA ALA A 342 -3.68 22.65 -4.16
C ALA A 342 -4.52 21.85 -3.15
N GLU A 343 -5.30 20.89 -3.63
CA GLU A 343 -6.23 20.10 -2.81
C GLU A 343 -5.57 18.82 -2.30
N ILE A 344 -5.65 18.55 -1.00
CA ILE A 344 -5.02 17.36 -0.40
C ILE A 344 -5.58 16.02 -0.90
N ARG A 345 -6.83 15.99 -1.37
CA ARG A 345 -7.44 14.77 -1.93
C ARG A 345 -6.78 14.30 -3.22
N PHE A 346 -6.07 15.19 -3.92
CA PHE A 346 -5.35 14.82 -5.14
C PHE A 346 -4.29 13.74 -4.85
N ILE A 347 -3.69 13.74 -3.66
CA ILE A 347 -2.66 12.78 -3.25
C ILE A 347 -3.19 11.34 -3.34
N PRO A 348 -4.20 10.90 -2.54
CA PRO A 348 -4.67 9.53 -2.60
C PRO A 348 -5.39 9.19 -3.91
N ILE A 349 -6.10 10.13 -4.54
CA ILE A 349 -6.80 9.88 -5.81
C ILE A 349 -5.79 9.56 -6.92
N SER A 350 -4.80 10.45 -7.14
CA SER A 350 -3.82 10.28 -8.22
C SER A 350 -2.95 9.05 -7.98
N LEU A 351 -2.58 8.77 -6.72
CA LEU A 351 -1.80 7.57 -6.38
C LEU A 351 -2.61 6.29 -6.59
N ALA A 352 -3.89 6.26 -6.24
CA ALA A 352 -4.74 5.08 -6.47
C ALA A 352 -4.87 4.77 -7.96
N VAL A 353 -5.17 5.79 -8.78
CA VAL A 353 -5.23 5.65 -10.25
C VAL A 353 -3.90 5.14 -10.80
N LEU A 354 -2.78 5.68 -10.32
CA LEU A 354 -1.46 5.27 -10.77
C LEU A 354 -1.15 3.80 -10.43
N MET A 355 -1.49 3.35 -9.22
CA MET A 355 -1.31 1.95 -8.80
C MET A 355 -2.21 1.01 -9.61
N LEU A 356 -3.47 1.41 -9.85
CA LEU A 356 -4.40 0.64 -10.68
C LEU A 356 -3.87 0.48 -12.12
N LEU A 357 -3.42 1.57 -12.75
CA LEU A 357 -2.83 1.53 -14.09
C LEU A 357 -1.53 0.71 -14.11
N SER A 358 -0.75 0.73 -13.04
CA SER A 358 0.50 -0.03 -12.94
C SER A 358 0.27 -1.55 -12.81
N ALA A 359 -0.93 -2.00 -12.44
CA ALA A 359 -1.23 -3.41 -12.25
C ALA A 359 -1.55 -4.15 -13.56
N TYR A 360 -2.25 -3.50 -14.51
CA TYR A 360 -2.75 -4.14 -15.74
C TYR A 360 -2.48 -3.31 -17.00
N GLY A 361 -2.42 -4.02 -18.14
CA GLY A 361 -2.20 -3.43 -19.46
C GLY A 361 -0.73 -3.49 -19.92
N PRO A 362 -0.45 -3.03 -21.14
CA PRO A 362 0.90 -3.08 -21.73
C PRO A 362 1.91 -2.18 -21.00
N TRP A 363 1.41 -1.17 -20.28
CA TRP A 363 2.20 -0.30 -19.41
C TRP A 363 2.35 -0.84 -17.98
N SER A 364 1.79 -2.02 -17.64
CA SER A 364 1.88 -2.56 -16.28
C SER A 364 3.33 -2.84 -15.87
N ALA A 365 3.57 -2.87 -14.56
CA ALA A 365 4.89 -3.14 -14.00
C ALA A 365 5.47 -4.46 -14.55
N SER A 366 4.65 -5.51 -14.62
CA SER A 366 5.07 -6.82 -15.12
C SER A 366 5.31 -6.81 -16.64
N SER A 367 4.41 -6.24 -17.44
CA SER A 367 4.56 -6.22 -18.91
C SER A 367 5.80 -5.43 -19.36
N VAL A 368 6.05 -4.26 -18.77
CA VAL A 368 7.21 -3.44 -19.14
C VAL A 368 8.52 -4.09 -18.66
N SER A 369 8.49 -4.72 -17.48
CA SER A 369 9.67 -5.42 -16.94
C SER A 369 10.01 -6.66 -17.78
N GLU A 370 9.02 -7.49 -18.10
CA GLU A 370 9.18 -8.65 -18.98
C GLU A 370 9.75 -8.25 -20.34
N TYR A 371 9.16 -7.23 -20.98
CA TYR A 371 9.67 -6.68 -22.23
C TYR A 371 11.12 -6.19 -22.12
N SER A 372 11.47 -5.49 -21.03
CA SER A 372 12.84 -5.04 -20.78
C SER A 372 13.82 -6.20 -20.66
N GLN A 373 13.46 -7.28 -19.95
CA GLN A 373 14.36 -8.41 -19.73
C GLN A 373 14.50 -9.27 -21.00
N LEU A 374 13.43 -9.46 -21.76
CA LEU A 374 13.48 -10.13 -23.07
C LEU A 374 14.37 -9.39 -24.07
N ARG A 375 14.30 -8.04 -24.11
CA ARG A 375 15.19 -7.25 -24.96
C ARG A 375 16.66 -7.36 -24.55
N ARG A 376 16.96 -7.42 -23.26
CA ARG A 376 18.33 -7.64 -22.77
C ARG A 376 18.84 -9.00 -23.23
N LEU A 377 18.01 -10.04 -23.10
CA LEU A 377 18.35 -11.38 -23.53
C LEU A 377 18.63 -11.45 -25.04
N ASP A 378 17.76 -10.84 -25.86
CA ASP A 378 17.94 -10.75 -27.31
C ASP A 378 19.22 -9.98 -27.68
N ALA A 379 19.53 -8.88 -26.99
CA ALA A 379 20.77 -8.13 -27.20
C ALA A 379 22.02 -8.97 -26.90
N ILE A 380 22.00 -9.79 -25.85
CA ILE A 380 23.09 -10.72 -25.53
C ILE A 380 23.23 -11.79 -26.63
N TYR A 381 22.13 -12.43 -27.06
CA TYR A 381 22.20 -13.44 -28.12
C TYR A 381 22.71 -12.89 -29.46
N LYS A 382 22.32 -11.66 -29.82
CA LYS A 382 22.84 -10.95 -31.00
C LYS A 382 24.32 -10.62 -30.88
N LYS A 383 24.77 -10.13 -29.72
CA LYS A 383 26.19 -9.82 -29.43
C LYS A 383 27.10 -11.03 -29.68
N TYR A 384 26.66 -12.23 -29.30
CA TYR A 384 27.44 -13.47 -29.47
C TYR A 384 27.15 -14.21 -30.79
N GLN A 385 26.37 -13.63 -31.70
CA GLN A 385 25.97 -14.24 -32.98
C GLN A 385 25.40 -15.67 -32.80
N LEU A 386 24.58 -15.85 -31.77
CA LEU A 386 23.87 -17.10 -31.50
C LEU A 386 22.48 -17.11 -32.17
N TRP A 387 22.10 -16.00 -32.80
CA TRP A 387 20.91 -15.83 -33.63
C TRP A 387 21.34 -15.64 -35.10
N GLN A 388 21.06 -16.62 -35.96
CA GLN A 388 21.26 -16.51 -37.42
C GLN A 388 20.09 -17.20 -38.13
N ASN A 389 19.49 -16.54 -39.13
CA ASN A 389 18.39 -17.07 -39.97
C ASN A 389 17.19 -17.61 -39.17
N ASP A 390 16.68 -16.84 -38.20
CA ASP A 390 15.54 -17.22 -37.34
C ASP A 390 15.73 -18.55 -36.58
N GLN A 391 16.98 -18.99 -36.40
CA GLN A 391 17.33 -20.21 -35.66
C GLN A 391 18.48 -19.95 -34.67
N TYR A 392 18.42 -20.64 -33.53
CA TYR A 392 19.48 -20.62 -32.52
C TYR A 392 20.66 -21.47 -33.00
N VAL A 393 21.79 -20.83 -33.30
CA VAL A 393 23.01 -21.52 -33.76
C VAL A 393 23.95 -21.77 -32.58
N LEU A 394 23.86 -22.96 -31.99
CA LEU A 394 24.73 -23.41 -30.89
C LEU A 394 26.09 -23.89 -31.41
N LYS A 395 27.00 -22.98 -31.78
CA LYS A 395 28.42 -23.34 -31.99
C LYS A 395 29.17 -23.37 -30.64
N THR A 396 29.86 -24.48 -30.35
CA THR A 396 30.50 -24.80 -29.05
C THR A 396 31.48 -23.72 -28.56
N ALA A 397 32.22 -23.08 -29.46
CA ALA A 397 33.18 -22.02 -29.12
C ALA A 397 32.49 -20.70 -28.70
N ARG A 398 31.38 -20.32 -29.35
CA ARG A 398 30.60 -19.12 -29.02
C ARG A 398 29.83 -19.28 -27.72
N LYS A 399 29.32 -20.49 -27.45
CA LYS A 399 28.72 -20.85 -26.16
C LYS A 399 29.70 -20.71 -25.00
N LYS A 400 30.97 -21.09 -25.19
CA LYS A 400 32.02 -20.97 -24.16
C LYS A 400 32.39 -19.51 -23.85
N ALA A 401 32.48 -18.66 -24.87
CA ALA A 401 32.73 -17.22 -24.70
C ALA A 401 31.55 -16.49 -24.05
N LEU A 402 30.31 -16.88 -24.38
CA LEU A 402 29.10 -16.38 -23.73
C LEU A 402 29.09 -16.74 -22.23
N LEU A 403 29.33 -18.01 -21.92
CA LEU A 403 29.30 -18.50 -20.53
C LEU A 403 30.44 -17.92 -19.68
N ALA A 404 31.54 -17.50 -20.29
CA ALA A 404 32.68 -16.90 -19.58
C ALA A 404 32.48 -15.40 -19.24
N GLY A 405 31.61 -14.68 -19.96
CA GLY A 405 31.45 -13.22 -19.78
C GLY A 405 30.07 -12.76 -19.30
N GLU A 406 29.00 -13.48 -19.60
CA GLU A 406 27.61 -13.02 -19.43
C GLU A 406 26.72 -14.10 -18.78
N SER A 407 27.32 -15.16 -18.21
CA SER A 407 26.56 -16.27 -17.63
C SER A 407 25.70 -15.85 -16.44
N GLU A 408 26.18 -14.93 -15.60
CA GLU A 408 25.41 -14.39 -14.48
C GLU A 408 24.23 -13.55 -14.96
N ASP A 409 24.41 -12.70 -15.96
CA ASP A 409 23.34 -11.88 -16.53
C ASP A 409 22.26 -12.73 -17.19
N ILE A 410 22.64 -13.75 -17.98
CA ILE A 410 21.67 -14.68 -18.57
C ILE A 410 20.93 -15.45 -17.47
N ARG A 411 21.63 -15.99 -16.48
CA ARG A 411 20.98 -16.69 -15.36
C ARG A 411 20.00 -15.78 -14.63
N SER A 412 20.38 -14.52 -14.39
CA SER A 412 19.50 -13.54 -13.74
C SER A 412 18.26 -13.25 -14.59
N ILE A 413 18.40 -13.07 -15.90
CA ILE A 413 17.26 -12.82 -16.80
C ILE A 413 16.34 -14.05 -16.87
N VAL A 414 16.89 -15.24 -17.04
CA VAL A 414 16.11 -16.49 -17.12
C VAL A 414 15.39 -16.75 -15.80
N SER A 415 16.08 -16.61 -14.66
CA SER A 415 15.46 -16.72 -13.33
C SER A 415 14.34 -15.70 -13.13
N PHE A 416 14.53 -14.47 -13.61
CA PHE A 416 13.48 -13.45 -13.57
C PHE A 416 12.24 -13.89 -14.38
N LEU A 417 12.42 -14.39 -15.59
CA LEU A 417 11.30 -14.80 -16.44
C LEU A 417 10.59 -16.05 -15.88
N ASP A 418 11.34 -17.03 -15.38
CA ASP A 418 10.82 -18.29 -14.81
C ASP A 418 9.91 -18.06 -13.60
N GLU A 419 10.29 -17.13 -12.72
CA GLU A 419 9.48 -16.71 -11.56
C GLU A 419 8.11 -16.10 -11.92
N ARG A 420 7.84 -15.82 -13.20
CA ARG A 420 6.68 -15.04 -13.69
C ARG A 420 5.79 -15.79 -14.67
N GLY A 421 6.07 -17.09 -14.88
CA GLY A 421 5.32 -17.99 -15.76
C GLY A 421 5.80 -17.93 -17.20
#